data_AF-A0A6L8FDC3-F1
#
_entry.id   AF-A0A6L8FDC3-F1
#
_cell.length_a   1.000
_cell.length_b   1.000
_cell.length_c   1.000
_cell.angle_alpha   90.00
_cell.angle_beta   90.00
_cell.angle_gamma   90.00
#
_symmetry.space_group_name_H-M   'P 1'
#
loop_
_entity.id
_entity.type
_entity.pdbx_description
1 polymer ?
#
loop_
_entity_poly.entity_id
_entity_poly.type
_entity_poly.pdbx_seq_one_letter_code
_entity_poly.pdbx_strand_id
1 'polypeptide(L)'
;MNNNDGGSSPVSQPSSLSASAGKLIERLFGPASDEMGEYLAERLRQWRWRQDNFAKIAERYEREKTARGNSDDSLKSLPEGEAYRLAEACSFEDDELVQELWAGLIASAMDPAKEAVSTRAFVEILKAIGPVEAGLLLVLFQISHPPKEPSRSDLKNASPEEITDIRQQVHEDREKWTIELAALADRVYRRFSESQKDIAIQNLFRLRCIGLSTGRNLSEYQTRAGLPIGVLGSDAAPTYETFAKVADYLESLIMAGSGTGTYKRRLLLSRNPLLKSLPECRFALTHLGKTLLSRCKTQELAENVIHVVEK
;
A
#
# COMPACT_ATOMS: atom_id res chain seq x y z
N MET A 1 -13.62 -66.66 19.14
CA MET A 1 -14.71 -65.95 18.45
C MET A 1 -15.52 -65.26 19.54
N ASN A 2 -15.59 -63.93 19.70
CA ASN A 2 -15.05 -62.81 18.96
C ASN A 2 -14.78 -61.67 19.95
N ASN A 3 -13.76 -60.89 19.62
CA ASN A 3 -13.24 -59.76 20.37
C ASN A 3 -14.22 -58.59 20.41
N ASN A 4 -14.20 -57.89 21.55
CA ASN A 4 -14.88 -56.64 21.79
C ASN A 4 -13.90 -55.50 21.45
N ASP A 5 -13.88 -55.07 20.18
CA ASP A 5 -13.07 -53.93 19.75
C ASP A 5 -13.80 -52.62 20.08
N GLY A 6 -13.37 -52.01 21.18
CA GLY A 6 -13.66 -50.62 21.51
C GLY A 6 -13.08 -49.71 20.44
N GLY A 7 -13.96 -49.17 19.59
CA GLY A 7 -13.66 -48.12 18.62
C GLY A 7 -13.18 -46.85 19.32
N SER A 8 -11.87 -46.79 19.55
CA SER A 8 -11.15 -45.56 19.87
C SER A 8 -11.21 -44.68 18.62
N SER A 9 -12.12 -43.70 18.63
CA SER A 9 -12.11 -42.66 17.61
C SER A 9 -10.76 -41.93 17.68
N PRO A 10 -10.09 -41.66 16.54
CA PRO A 10 -8.81 -40.97 16.56
C PRO A 10 -9.06 -39.55 17.07
N VAL A 11 -8.57 -39.27 18.27
CA VAL A 11 -8.40 -37.91 18.76
C VAL A 11 -7.56 -37.18 17.72
N SER A 12 -8.20 -36.25 17.02
CA SER A 12 -7.57 -35.42 16.01
C SER A 12 -6.43 -34.68 16.69
N GLN A 13 -5.19 -34.90 16.25
CA GLN A 13 -4.06 -34.15 16.79
C GLN A 13 -4.31 -32.64 16.65
N PRO A 14 -3.94 -31.82 17.65
CA PRO A 14 -4.03 -30.38 17.53
C PRO A 14 -3.13 -29.94 16.37
N SER A 15 -3.69 -29.24 15.39
CA SER A 15 -2.98 -28.72 14.23
C SER A 15 -1.83 -27.80 14.68
N SER A 16 -0.60 -28.29 14.57
CA SER A 16 0.60 -27.49 14.78
C SER A 16 0.58 -26.27 13.87
N LEU A 17 1.16 -25.15 14.32
CA LEU A 17 1.39 -23.99 13.46
C LEU A 17 2.14 -24.42 12.19
N SER A 18 1.87 -23.76 11.07
CA SER A 18 2.64 -24.01 9.84
C SER A 18 4.10 -23.65 10.07
N ALA A 19 5.00 -24.29 9.31
CA ALA A 19 6.44 -24.02 9.41
C ALA A 19 6.77 -22.54 9.15
N SER A 20 6.10 -21.92 8.16
CA SER A 20 6.26 -20.50 7.84
C SER A 20 5.82 -19.60 8.99
N ALA A 21 4.68 -19.91 9.63
CA ALA A 21 4.20 -19.15 10.79
C ALA A 21 5.15 -19.25 11.99
N GLY A 22 5.66 -20.45 12.29
CA GLY A 22 6.65 -20.66 13.35
C GLY A 22 7.94 -19.85 13.10
N LYS A 23 8.48 -19.93 11.88
CA LYS A 23 9.66 -19.15 11.48
C LYS A 23 9.43 -17.64 11.60
N LEU A 24 8.25 -17.14 11.22
CA LEU A 24 7.95 -15.72 11.38
C LEU A 24 7.89 -15.31 12.86
N ILE A 25 7.33 -16.14 13.73
CA ILE A 25 7.29 -15.89 15.19
C ILE A 25 8.69 -15.81 15.77
N GLU A 26 9.55 -16.78 15.46
CA GLU A 26 10.96 -16.79 15.88
C GLU A 26 11.66 -15.48 15.48
N ARG A 27 11.40 -14.99 14.27
CA ARG A 27 12.05 -13.77 13.75
C ARG A 27 11.49 -12.50 14.36
N LEU A 28 10.17 -12.43 14.57
CA LEU A 28 9.52 -11.26 15.16
C LEU A 28 9.99 -11.00 16.60
N PHE A 29 10.03 -12.06 17.41
CA PHE A 29 10.31 -11.98 18.85
C PHE A 29 11.78 -12.22 19.19
N GLY A 30 12.57 -12.80 18.29
CA GLY A 30 13.98 -13.09 18.54
C GLY A 30 14.15 -13.96 19.79
N PRO A 31 15.00 -13.59 20.77
CA PRO A 31 15.21 -14.38 21.98
C PRO A 31 13.95 -14.65 22.83
N ALA A 32 12.90 -13.84 22.70
CA ALA A 32 11.65 -14.01 23.42
C ALA A 32 10.63 -14.90 22.67
N SER A 33 11.05 -15.59 21.61
CA SER A 33 10.17 -16.38 20.75
C SER A 33 9.49 -17.54 21.47
N ASP A 34 10.15 -18.13 22.46
CA ASP A 34 9.60 -19.30 23.14
C ASP A 34 8.39 -18.87 24.00
N GLU A 35 8.56 -17.89 24.90
CA GLU A 35 7.47 -17.46 25.77
C GLU A 35 6.37 -16.68 25.02
N MET A 36 6.76 -15.71 24.17
CA MET A 36 5.77 -14.88 23.46
C MET A 36 5.15 -15.63 22.28
N GLY A 37 5.90 -16.53 21.65
CA GLY A 37 5.42 -17.37 20.56
C GLY A 37 4.42 -18.41 21.04
N GLU A 38 4.65 -19.05 22.17
CA GLU A 38 3.66 -19.96 22.78
C GLU A 38 2.36 -19.23 23.12
N TYR A 39 2.46 -18.03 23.73
CA TYR A 39 1.29 -17.22 24.04
C TYR A 39 0.50 -16.82 22.79
N LEU A 40 1.19 -16.37 21.74
CA LEU A 40 0.56 -16.02 20.47
C LEU A 40 -0.03 -17.25 19.78
N ALA A 41 0.70 -18.37 19.77
CA ALA A 41 0.25 -19.64 19.22
C ALA A 41 -1.07 -20.09 19.86
N GLU A 42 -1.16 -20.01 21.18
CA GLU A 42 -2.38 -20.36 21.91
C GLU A 42 -3.54 -19.43 21.53
N ARG A 43 -3.29 -18.13 21.37
CA ARG A 43 -4.29 -17.17 20.90
C ARG A 43 -4.76 -17.44 19.47
N LEU A 44 -3.86 -17.85 18.57
CA LEU A 44 -4.21 -18.20 17.20
C LEU A 44 -4.98 -19.52 17.12
N ARG A 45 -4.61 -20.53 17.92
CA ARG A 45 -5.29 -21.84 17.97
C ARG A 45 -6.76 -21.75 18.38
N GLN A 46 -7.12 -20.75 19.18
CA GLN A 46 -8.52 -20.48 19.52
C GLN A 46 -9.40 -20.29 18.27
N TRP A 47 -8.81 -19.83 17.16
CA TRP A 47 -9.53 -19.52 15.93
C TRP A 47 -8.77 -20.04 14.70
N ARG A 48 -9.14 -21.21 14.19
CA ARG A 48 -8.45 -21.85 13.04
C ARG A 48 -8.22 -20.90 11.85
N TRP A 49 -9.20 -20.08 11.50
CA TRP A 49 -9.09 -19.12 10.41
C TRP A 49 -8.00 -18.05 10.66
N ARG A 50 -7.74 -17.65 11.91
CA ARG A 50 -6.64 -16.73 12.25
C ARG A 50 -5.27 -17.39 12.08
N GLN A 51 -5.17 -18.67 12.44
CA GLN A 51 -3.97 -19.46 12.21
C GLN A 51 -3.66 -19.55 10.71
N ASP A 52 -4.67 -19.82 9.89
CA ASP A 52 -4.53 -19.90 8.43
C ASP A 52 -4.14 -18.54 7.81
N ASN A 53 -4.78 -17.45 8.27
CA ASN A 53 -4.44 -16.09 7.82
C ASN A 53 -3.01 -15.71 8.19
N PHE A 54 -2.59 -15.98 9.42
CA PHE A 54 -1.22 -15.70 9.86
C PHE A 54 -0.20 -16.55 9.09
N ALA A 55 -0.51 -17.81 8.78
CA ALA A 55 0.32 -18.66 7.93
C ALA A 55 0.48 -18.09 6.52
N LYS A 56 -0.62 -17.65 5.88
CA LYS A 56 -0.57 -16.98 4.56
C LYS A 56 0.29 -15.72 4.60
N ILE A 57 0.13 -14.89 5.63
CA ILE A 57 0.95 -13.68 5.80
C ILE A 57 2.43 -14.03 5.98
N ALA A 58 2.75 -15.11 6.71
CA ALA A 58 4.11 -15.57 6.88
C ALA A 58 4.75 -16.03 5.56
N GLU A 59 3.99 -16.72 4.71
CA GLU A 59 4.44 -17.09 3.36
C GLU A 59 4.66 -15.85 2.48
N ARG A 60 3.73 -14.89 2.51
CA ARG A 60 3.88 -13.61 1.82
C ARG A 60 5.10 -12.84 2.31
N TYR A 61 5.35 -12.84 3.62
CA TYR A 61 6.53 -12.23 4.23
C TYR A 61 7.84 -12.86 3.74
N GLU A 62 7.92 -14.19 3.65
CA GLU A 62 9.13 -14.86 3.15
C GLU A 62 9.43 -14.48 1.70
N ARG A 63 8.39 -14.34 0.86
CA ARG A 63 8.54 -13.81 -0.52
C ARG A 63 9.05 -12.37 -0.48
N GLU A 64 8.42 -11.49 0.30
CA GLU A 64 8.80 -10.08 0.43
C GLU A 64 10.22 -9.89 0.97
N LYS A 65 10.65 -10.71 1.92
CA LYS A 65 12.01 -10.71 2.44
C LYS A 65 13.01 -11.09 1.34
N THR A 66 12.70 -12.14 0.57
CA THR A 66 13.55 -12.61 -0.54
C THR A 66 13.65 -11.55 -1.64
N ALA A 67 12.54 -10.91 -1.99
CA ALA A 67 12.48 -9.83 -2.98
C ALA A 67 13.35 -8.61 -2.60
N ARG A 68 13.52 -8.37 -1.29
CA ARG A 68 14.39 -7.31 -0.75
C ARG A 68 15.87 -7.69 -0.73
N GLY A 69 16.21 -8.95 -0.99
CA GLY A 69 17.56 -9.47 -0.85
C GLY A 69 18.02 -9.56 0.62
N ASN A 70 17.10 -9.54 1.57
CA ASN A 70 17.43 -9.61 3.00
C ASN A 70 17.70 -11.06 3.39
N SER A 71 18.89 -11.32 3.95
CA SER A 71 19.20 -12.61 4.55
C SER A 71 18.60 -12.72 5.96
N ASP A 72 18.37 -13.95 6.40
CA ASP A 72 17.87 -14.22 7.75
C ASP A 72 18.76 -13.58 8.84
N ASP A 73 20.08 -13.55 8.65
CA ASP A 73 21.04 -12.98 9.62
C ASP A 73 21.06 -11.44 9.65
N SER A 74 20.53 -10.80 8.60
CA SER A 74 20.49 -9.34 8.50
C SER A 74 19.28 -8.73 9.21
N LEU A 75 18.26 -9.53 9.52
CA LEU A 75 17.01 -9.02 10.08
C LEU A 75 17.13 -8.78 11.59
N LYS A 76 16.54 -7.68 12.04
CA LYS A 76 16.37 -7.42 13.48
C LYS A 76 15.02 -7.98 13.96
N SER A 77 15.01 -8.47 15.21
CA SER A 77 13.75 -8.66 15.93
C SER A 77 13.13 -7.31 16.27
N LEU A 78 11.83 -7.31 16.54
CA LEU A 78 11.10 -6.12 16.95
C LEU A 78 10.97 -6.08 18.47
N PRO A 79 10.82 -4.88 19.08
CA PRO A 79 10.40 -4.78 20.48
C PRO A 79 9.13 -5.62 20.70
N GLU A 80 9.04 -6.34 21.82
CA GLU A 80 8.06 -7.41 22.03
C GLU A 80 6.62 -6.90 21.89
N GLY A 81 6.34 -5.70 22.39
CA GLY A 81 5.03 -5.07 22.25
C GLY A 81 4.69 -4.64 20.82
N GLU A 82 5.68 -4.37 19.97
CA GLU A 82 5.49 -4.09 18.54
C GLU A 82 5.30 -5.39 17.76
N ALA A 83 6.14 -6.39 18.00
CA ALA A 83 6.01 -7.74 17.44
C ALA A 83 4.62 -8.31 17.72
N TYR A 84 4.17 -8.26 18.98
CA TYR A 84 2.85 -8.75 19.38
C TYR A 84 1.72 -8.02 18.68
N ARG A 85 1.74 -6.67 18.66
CA ARG A 85 0.70 -5.88 17.99
C ARG A 85 0.61 -6.18 16.51
N LEU A 86 1.74 -6.33 15.82
CA LEU A 86 1.78 -6.68 14.40
C LEU A 86 1.20 -8.06 14.17
N ALA A 87 1.71 -9.08 14.88
CA ALA A 87 1.31 -10.46 14.67
C ALA A 87 -0.16 -10.70 15.04
N GLU A 88 -0.61 -10.12 16.14
CA GLU A 88 -2.01 -10.18 16.54
C GLU A 88 -2.90 -9.51 15.50
N ALA A 89 -2.62 -8.25 15.12
CA ALA A 89 -3.46 -7.50 14.21
C ALA A 89 -3.54 -8.14 12.82
N CYS A 90 -2.40 -8.56 12.25
CA CYS A 90 -2.36 -9.12 10.91
C CYS A 90 -3.07 -10.49 10.84
N SER A 91 -3.08 -11.27 11.92
CA SER A 91 -3.78 -12.56 11.96
C SER A 91 -5.31 -12.45 11.79
N PHE A 92 -5.90 -11.26 11.99
CA PHE A 92 -7.32 -11.02 11.73
C PHE A 92 -7.64 -10.79 10.25
N GLU A 93 -6.62 -10.56 9.41
CA GLU A 93 -6.82 -10.17 8.02
C GLU A 93 -7.01 -11.38 7.11
N ASP A 94 -8.14 -11.46 6.42
CA ASP A 94 -8.49 -12.54 5.49
C ASP A 94 -8.40 -12.15 4.01
N ASP A 95 -8.38 -10.85 3.68
CA ASP A 95 -8.24 -10.40 2.30
C ASP A 95 -6.79 -10.48 1.82
N GLU A 96 -6.59 -11.14 0.69
CA GLU A 96 -5.26 -11.39 0.14
C GLU A 96 -4.47 -10.12 -0.16
N LEU A 97 -5.13 -9.08 -0.66
CA LEU A 97 -4.44 -7.84 -1.02
C LEU A 97 -4.00 -7.07 0.24
N VAL A 98 -4.80 -7.09 1.30
CA VAL A 98 -4.44 -6.49 2.58
C VAL A 98 -3.35 -7.32 3.29
N GLN A 99 -3.39 -8.65 3.19
CA GLN A 99 -2.33 -9.54 3.69
C GLN A 99 -0.96 -9.22 3.07
N GLU A 100 -0.90 -8.88 1.77
CA GLU A 100 0.36 -8.44 1.13
C GLU A 100 0.89 -7.14 1.77
N LEU A 101 0.01 -6.17 2.08
CA LEU A 101 0.41 -4.94 2.74
C LEU A 101 0.96 -5.20 4.15
N TRP A 102 0.36 -6.13 4.90
CA TRP A 102 0.87 -6.57 6.20
C TRP A 102 2.23 -7.24 6.08
N ALA A 103 2.38 -8.20 5.15
CA ALA A 103 3.63 -8.93 4.94
C ALA A 103 4.79 -7.98 4.63
N GLY A 104 4.58 -7.02 3.72
CA GLY A 104 5.63 -6.06 3.38
C GLY A 104 5.87 -5.03 4.48
N LEU A 105 4.87 -4.68 5.30
CA LEU A 105 5.08 -3.86 6.50
C LEU A 105 5.99 -4.59 7.51
N ILE A 106 5.72 -5.86 7.76
CA ILE A 106 6.52 -6.70 8.67
C ILE A 106 7.97 -6.81 8.13
N ALA A 107 8.14 -7.15 6.86
CA ALA A 107 9.46 -7.21 6.22
C ALA A 107 10.20 -5.87 6.30
N SER A 108 9.47 -4.75 6.19
CA SER A 108 10.05 -3.42 6.34
C SER A 108 10.39 -3.02 7.77
N ALA A 109 9.67 -3.53 8.77
CA ALA A 109 9.91 -3.22 10.18
C ALA A 109 11.17 -3.93 10.68
N MET A 110 11.43 -5.14 10.17
CA MET A 110 12.56 -6.00 10.53
C MET A 110 13.84 -5.70 9.73
N ASP A 111 13.74 -4.82 8.73
CA ASP A 111 14.87 -4.36 7.94
C ASP A 111 15.73 -3.37 8.74
N PRO A 112 17.02 -3.66 9.00
CA PRO A 112 17.90 -2.76 9.76
C PRO A 112 18.26 -1.49 8.99
N ALA A 113 18.22 -1.50 7.65
CA ALA A 113 18.57 -0.35 6.81
C ALA A 113 17.47 0.72 6.81
N LYS A 114 16.27 0.37 7.27
CA LYS A 114 15.13 1.28 7.31
C LYS A 114 15.01 1.93 8.69
N GLU A 115 14.97 3.27 8.68
CA GLU A 115 14.75 4.07 9.90
C GLU A 115 13.48 3.64 10.64
N ALA A 116 13.53 3.75 11.97
CA ALA A 116 12.43 3.52 12.91
C ALA A 116 11.34 4.59 12.76
N VAL A 117 10.62 4.55 11.64
CA VAL A 117 9.35 5.27 11.49
C VAL A 117 8.30 4.52 12.31
N SER A 118 7.36 5.25 12.92
CA SER A 118 6.36 4.68 13.83
C SER A 118 5.49 3.61 13.16
N THR A 119 5.89 2.34 13.28
CA THR A 119 5.14 1.18 12.83
C THR A 119 3.72 1.18 13.38
N ARG A 120 3.54 1.68 14.62
CA ARG A 120 2.23 1.81 15.27
C ARG A 120 1.20 2.56 14.42
N ALA A 121 1.56 3.68 13.81
CA ALA A 121 0.63 4.44 12.98
C ALA A 121 0.19 3.63 11.75
N PHE A 122 1.11 2.88 11.14
CA PHE A 122 0.81 2.03 9.98
C PHE A 122 -0.03 0.81 10.36
N VAL A 123 0.20 0.20 11.53
CA VAL A 123 -0.67 -0.87 12.06
C VAL A 123 -2.11 -0.39 12.21
N GLU A 124 -2.34 0.79 12.79
CA GLU A 124 -3.71 1.32 12.94
C GLU A 124 -4.36 1.68 11.59
N ILE A 125 -3.57 2.12 10.61
CA ILE A 125 -4.07 2.38 9.26
C ILE A 125 -4.46 1.06 8.57
N LEU A 126 -3.60 0.04 8.60
CA LEU A 126 -3.89 -1.25 7.95
C LEU A 126 -5.08 -1.96 8.60
N LYS A 127 -5.26 -1.87 9.93
CA LYS A 127 -6.47 -2.36 10.62
C LYS A 127 -7.77 -1.69 10.17
N ALA A 128 -7.67 -0.51 9.58
CA ALA A 128 -8.82 0.29 9.13
C ALA A 128 -9.01 0.29 7.61
N ILE A 129 -8.19 -0.48 6.88
CA ILE A 129 -8.24 -0.60 5.42
C ILE A 129 -8.88 -1.94 5.08
N GLY A 130 -9.83 -1.92 4.15
CA GLY A 130 -10.36 -3.13 3.53
C GLY A 130 -9.81 -3.35 2.11
N PRO A 131 -10.36 -4.33 1.39
CA PRO A 131 -9.91 -4.67 0.04
C PRO A 131 -10.07 -3.53 -0.97
N VAL A 132 -11.14 -2.73 -0.84
CA VAL A 132 -11.43 -1.63 -1.78
C VAL A 132 -10.43 -0.50 -1.60
N GLU A 133 -10.14 -0.13 -0.35
CA GLU A 133 -9.13 0.85 0.02
C GLU A 133 -7.73 0.40 -0.42
N ALA A 134 -7.36 -0.86 -0.16
CA ALA A 134 -6.08 -1.43 -0.58
C ALA A 134 -5.93 -1.42 -2.12
N GLY A 135 -6.99 -1.78 -2.85
CA GLY A 135 -7.04 -1.72 -4.31
C GLY A 135 -6.80 -0.31 -4.86
N LEU A 136 -7.49 0.69 -4.30
CA LEU A 136 -7.29 2.08 -4.71
C LEU A 136 -5.88 2.58 -4.39
N LEU A 137 -5.36 2.29 -3.19
CA LEU A 137 -4.00 2.66 -2.79
C LEU A 137 -2.94 2.05 -3.72
N LEU A 138 -3.12 0.78 -4.11
CA LEU A 138 -2.26 0.09 -5.06
C LEU A 138 -2.24 0.80 -6.43
N VAL A 139 -3.41 1.14 -6.97
CA VAL A 139 -3.54 1.87 -8.26
C VAL A 139 -2.90 3.25 -8.18
N LEU A 140 -3.20 4.02 -7.13
CA LEU A 140 -2.63 5.37 -6.95
C LEU A 140 -1.12 5.35 -6.76
N PHE A 141 -0.58 4.30 -6.15
CA PHE A 141 0.86 4.11 -6.06
C PHE A 141 1.49 3.91 -7.43
N GLN A 142 0.90 3.08 -8.28
CA GLN A 142 1.41 2.88 -9.65
C GLN A 142 1.34 4.18 -10.45
N ILE A 143 0.24 4.94 -10.35
CA ILE A 143 0.11 6.28 -10.96
C ILE A 143 1.26 7.21 -10.53
N SER A 144 1.70 7.11 -9.27
CA SER A 144 2.79 7.93 -8.74
C SER A 144 4.20 7.47 -9.14
N HIS A 145 4.35 6.32 -9.79
CA HIS A 145 5.61 5.76 -10.28
C HIS A 145 5.51 5.43 -11.78
N PRO A 146 5.35 6.45 -12.66
CA PRO A 146 5.33 6.22 -14.09
C PRO A 146 6.69 5.69 -14.61
N PRO A 147 6.73 5.10 -15.82
CA PRO A 147 7.98 4.71 -16.48
C PRO A 147 8.98 5.87 -16.49
N LYS A 148 10.25 5.55 -16.26
CA LYS A 148 11.33 6.53 -16.17
C LYS A 148 11.42 7.31 -17.49
N GLU A 149 11.21 8.63 -17.42
CA GLU A 149 11.45 9.49 -18.57
C GLU A 149 12.96 9.60 -18.87
N PRO A 150 13.35 9.71 -20.15
CA PRO A 150 14.74 9.97 -20.51
C PRO A 150 15.18 11.29 -19.87
N SER A 151 16.37 11.29 -19.29
CA SER A 151 16.89 12.47 -18.63
C SER A 151 17.22 13.55 -19.66
N ARG A 152 17.26 14.82 -19.21
CA ARG A 152 17.68 15.93 -20.08
C ARG A 152 19.10 15.74 -20.62
N SER A 153 19.98 15.06 -19.90
CA SER A 153 21.32 14.69 -20.39
C SER A 153 21.26 13.68 -21.52
N ASP A 154 20.37 12.68 -21.43
CA ASP A 154 20.20 11.66 -22.47
C ASP A 154 19.76 12.32 -23.79
N LEU A 155 18.85 13.29 -23.71
CA LEU A 155 18.35 14.02 -24.87
C LEU A 155 19.34 15.05 -25.45
N LYS A 156 20.28 15.57 -24.65
CA LYS A 156 21.23 16.60 -25.09
C LYS A 156 22.36 16.05 -25.96
N ASN A 157 22.73 14.80 -25.73
CA ASN A 157 23.84 14.14 -26.42
C ASN A 157 23.37 13.30 -27.62
N ALA A 158 22.05 13.13 -27.76
CA ALA A 158 21.44 12.36 -28.84
C ALA A 158 21.32 13.19 -30.12
N SER A 159 21.54 12.55 -31.26
CA SER A 159 21.23 13.06 -32.59
C SER A 159 19.71 13.26 -32.78
N PRO A 160 19.27 14.04 -33.78
CA PRO A 160 17.84 14.23 -34.06
C PRO A 160 17.07 12.93 -34.34
N GLU A 161 17.71 11.93 -34.96
CA GLU A 161 17.12 10.61 -35.22
C GLU A 161 16.94 9.84 -33.90
N GLU A 162 17.99 9.77 -33.07
CA GLU A 162 17.92 9.13 -31.75
C GLU A 162 16.88 9.81 -30.83
N ILE A 163 16.74 11.14 -30.89
CA ILE A 163 15.70 11.85 -30.13
C ILE A 163 14.29 11.41 -30.57
N THR A 164 14.11 11.15 -31.86
CA THR A 164 12.81 10.70 -32.41
C THR A 164 12.51 9.29 -31.93
N ASP A 165 13.49 8.39 -31.98
CA ASP A 165 13.36 7.01 -31.49
C ASP A 165 13.11 6.96 -29.99
N ILE A 166 13.84 7.75 -29.19
CA ILE A 166 13.63 7.87 -27.75
C ILE A 166 12.20 8.33 -27.45
N ARG A 167 11.69 9.33 -28.18
CA ARG A 167 10.31 9.82 -27.99
C ARG A 167 9.28 8.77 -28.35
N GLN A 168 9.50 8.03 -29.43
CA GLN A 168 8.62 6.95 -29.86
C GLN A 168 8.59 5.84 -28.80
N GLN A 169 9.76 5.39 -28.33
CA GLN A 169 9.85 4.38 -27.27
C GLN A 169 9.15 4.84 -25.98
N VAL A 170 9.37 6.09 -25.54
CA VAL A 170 8.70 6.64 -24.36
C VAL A 170 7.18 6.69 -24.53
N HIS A 171 6.69 6.97 -25.74
CA HIS A 171 5.26 6.94 -26.03
C HIS A 171 4.71 5.51 -25.91
N GLU A 172 5.38 4.54 -26.53
CA GLU A 172 5.00 3.12 -26.48
C GLU A 172 5.02 2.56 -25.05
N ASP A 173 6.08 2.84 -24.29
CA ASP A 173 6.22 2.44 -22.88
C ASP A 173 5.08 3.02 -22.03
N ARG A 174 4.69 4.27 -22.30
CA ARG A 174 3.58 4.93 -21.60
C ARG A 174 2.23 4.35 -21.96
N GLU A 175 2.01 4.03 -23.22
CA GLU A 175 0.78 3.41 -23.68
C GLU A 175 0.63 2.03 -23.06
N LYS A 176 1.68 1.20 -23.14
CA LYS A 176 1.74 -0.11 -22.48
C LYS A 176 1.48 0.00 -20.98
N TRP A 177 2.18 0.89 -20.28
CA TRP A 177 1.98 1.12 -18.85
C TRP A 177 0.55 1.58 -18.52
N THR A 178 -0.06 2.42 -19.36
CA THR A 178 -1.45 2.87 -19.16
C THR A 178 -2.44 1.71 -19.30
N ILE A 179 -2.20 0.81 -20.26
CA ILE A 179 -3.01 -0.40 -20.47
C ILE A 179 -2.88 -1.33 -19.25
N GLU A 180 -1.65 -1.58 -18.79
CA GLU A 180 -1.38 -2.40 -17.61
C GLU A 180 -2.02 -1.81 -16.34
N LEU A 181 -1.94 -0.48 -16.19
CA LEU A 181 -2.56 0.25 -15.08
C LEU A 181 -4.09 0.17 -15.12
N ALA A 182 -4.69 0.28 -16.30
CA ALA A 182 -6.14 0.13 -16.46
C ALA A 182 -6.59 -1.29 -16.10
N ALA A 183 -5.88 -2.31 -16.60
CA ALA A 183 -6.15 -3.71 -16.27
C ALA A 183 -5.98 -3.99 -14.78
N LEU A 184 -4.95 -3.41 -14.14
CA LEU A 184 -4.78 -3.47 -12.69
C LEU A 184 -6.00 -2.86 -11.97
N ALA A 185 -6.40 -1.63 -12.35
CA ALA A 185 -7.54 -0.96 -11.75
C ALA A 185 -8.84 -1.77 -11.91
N ASP A 186 -9.06 -2.38 -13.08
CA ASP A 186 -10.21 -3.26 -13.34
C ASP A 186 -10.24 -4.45 -12.38
N ARG A 187 -9.09 -5.10 -12.16
CA ARG A 187 -8.96 -6.26 -11.27
C ARG A 187 -9.13 -5.92 -9.80
N VAL A 188 -8.44 -4.89 -9.29
CA VAL A 188 -8.32 -4.68 -7.83
C VAL A 188 -9.27 -3.63 -7.28
N TYR A 189 -9.84 -2.76 -8.12
CA TYR A 189 -10.62 -1.61 -7.65
C TYR A 189 -11.97 -1.43 -8.36
N ARG A 190 -12.03 -1.50 -9.69
CA ARG A 190 -13.27 -1.20 -10.42
C ARG A 190 -14.30 -2.31 -10.36
N ARG A 191 -13.91 -3.54 -9.98
CA ARG A 191 -14.82 -4.65 -9.70
C ARG A 191 -15.85 -4.36 -8.60
N PHE A 192 -15.57 -3.40 -7.72
CA PHE A 192 -16.47 -3.03 -6.63
C PHE A 192 -17.58 -2.09 -7.11
N SER A 193 -18.70 -2.06 -6.39
CA SER A 193 -19.79 -1.12 -6.67
C SER A 193 -19.38 0.33 -6.39
N GLU A 194 -20.04 1.29 -7.04
CA GLU A 194 -19.74 2.73 -6.82
C GLU A 194 -19.93 3.15 -5.35
N SER A 195 -20.95 2.61 -4.67
CA SER A 195 -21.16 2.85 -3.23
C SER A 195 -19.98 2.40 -2.36
N GLN A 196 -19.44 1.20 -2.64
CA GLN A 196 -18.25 0.69 -1.94
C GLN A 196 -17.02 1.57 -2.22
N LYS A 197 -16.86 2.03 -3.47
CA LYS A 197 -15.76 2.94 -3.85
C LYS A 197 -15.86 4.27 -3.13
N ASP A 198 -17.06 4.85 -3.03
CA ASP A 198 -17.29 6.12 -2.34
C ASP A 198 -16.94 6.02 -0.86
N ILE A 199 -17.35 4.94 -0.19
CA ILE A 199 -16.98 4.66 1.20
C ILE A 199 -15.47 4.53 1.35
N ALA A 200 -14.82 3.77 0.46
CA ALA A 200 -13.38 3.57 0.49
C ALA A 200 -12.62 4.89 0.30
N ILE A 201 -13.07 5.73 -0.61
CA ILE A 201 -12.52 7.08 -0.83
C ILE A 201 -12.64 7.92 0.44
N GLN A 202 -13.82 7.97 1.06
CA GLN A 202 -14.04 8.70 2.31
C GLN A 202 -13.14 8.19 3.45
N ASN A 203 -13.04 6.86 3.60
CA ASN A 203 -12.16 6.23 4.59
C ASN A 203 -10.70 6.61 4.37
N LEU A 204 -10.20 6.55 3.14
CA LEU A 204 -8.81 6.91 2.82
C LEU A 204 -8.53 8.41 2.99
N PHE A 205 -9.51 9.28 2.76
CA PHE A 205 -9.41 10.71 3.12
C PHE A 205 -9.31 10.88 4.64
N ARG A 206 -10.17 10.20 5.41
CA ARG A 206 -10.18 10.24 6.87
C ARG A 206 -8.87 9.74 7.47
N LEU A 207 -8.31 8.66 6.90
CA LEU A 207 -6.99 8.11 7.25
C LEU A 207 -5.83 8.96 6.72
N ARG A 208 -6.11 10.01 5.94
CA ARG A 208 -5.14 10.91 5.30
C ARG A 208 -4.16 10.17 4.39
N CYS A 209 -4.57 9.06 3.79
CA CYS A 209 -3.75 8.30 2.85
C CYS A 209 -3.85 8.88 1.42
N ILE A 210 -5.00 9.47 1.08
CA ILE A 210 -5.23 10.11 -0.23
C ILE A 210 -5.69 11.55 -0.08
N GLY A 211 -5.46 12.33 -1.14
CA GLY A 211 -5.91 13.70 -1.34
C GLY A 211 -6.50 13.87 -2.74
N LEU A 212 -7.10 15.03 -3.02
CA LEU A 212 -7.49 15.39 -4.39
C LEU A 212 -6.24 15.72 -5.21
N SER A 213 -6.14 15.16 -6.41
CA SER A 213 -5.08 15.46 -7.37
C SER A 213 -5.33 16.85 -7.96
N THR A 214 -4.49 17.82 -7.59
CA THR A 214 -4.49 19.13 -8.22
C THR A 214 -3.49 19.11 -9.37
N GLY A 215 -3.95 19.36 -10.60
CA GLY A 215 -3.11 19.40 -11.81
C GLY A 215 -1.99 20.45 -11.84
N ARG A 216 -1.74 21.13 -10.73
CA ARG A 216 -0.56 21.97 -10.46
C ARG A 216 -0.04 21.61 -9.08
N ASN A 217 1.29 21.73 -8.90
CA ASN A 217 1.98 21.57 -7.63
C ASN A 217 1.31 22.38 -6.52
N LEU A 218 0.28 21.83 -5.86
CA LEU A 218 -0.02 22.24 -4.50
C LEU A 218 1.16 21.87 -3.58
N SER A 219 2.17 21.11 -4.03
CA SER A 219 3.42 20.95 -3.28
C SER A 219 4.19 22.28 -3.11
N GLU A 220 3.96 23.29 -3.98
CA GLU A 220 4.45 24.65 -3.73
C GLU A 220 3.68 25.35 -2.59
N TYR A 221 2.53 24.80 -2.20
CA TYR A 221 1.62 25.35 -1.19
C TYR A 221 1.41 24.42 0.03
N GLN A 222 1.86 23.16 -0.02
CA GLN A 222 1.88 22.22 1.09
C GLN A 222 3.11 22.51 1.95
N THR A 223 3.05 23.59 2.71
CA THR A 223 4.02 23.90 3.76
C THR A 223 3.97 22.84 4.86
N ARG A 224 5.13 22.28 5.21
CA ARG A 224 5.38 21.66 6.53
C ARG A 224 4.97 22.69 7.60
N ALA A 225 3.99 22.36 8.43
CA ALA A 225 3.71 23.02 9.70
C ALA A 225 3.83 24.57 9.73
N GLY A 226 2.91 25.28 9.06
CA GLY A 226 2.63 26.70 9.32
C GLY A 226 3.70 27.73 8.87
N LEU A 227 3.39 28.46 7.78
CA LEU A 227 4.02 29.69 7.22
C LEU A 227 5.36 29.55 6.45
N PRO A 228 5.62 30.42 5.43
CA PRO A 228 4.72 30.98 4.42
C PRO A 228 5.17 30.69 2.97
N ILE A 229 4.24 30.99 2.06
CA ILE A 229 4.32 31.09 0.60
C ILE A 229 5.67 31.70 0.16
N GLY A 230 6.58 30.87 -0.38
CA GLY A 230 7.94 31.29 -0.74
C GLY A 230 8.40 30.92 -2.15
N VAL A 231 7.50 30.50 -3.05
CA VAL A 231 7.85 30.13 -4.44
C VAL A 231 7.48 31.21 -5.47
N LEU A 232 6.81 32.29 -5.04
CA LEU A 232 6.78 33.55 -5.77
C LEU A 232 7.57 34.54 -4.94
N GLY A 233 8.49 35.28 -5.56
CA GLY A 233 9.39 36.21 -4.89
C GLY A 233 8.68 37.07 -3.85
N SER A 234 9.43 37.40 -2.80
CA SER A 234 9.14 38.37 -1.74
C SER A 234 7.93 39.28 -2.00
N ASP A 235 6.99 39.29 -1.05
CA ASP A 235 5.95 40.30 -0.85
C ASP A 235 4.70 40.31 -1.77
N ALA A 236 4.50 39.31 -2.62
CA ALA A 236 3.20 39.18 -3.30
C ALA A 236 2.16 38.50 -2.39
N ALA A 237 1.25 39.28 -1.81
CA ALA A 237 0.05 38.74 -1.16
C ALA A 237 -0.66 37.77 -2.11
N PRO A 238 -1.16 36.62 -1.63
CA PRO A 238 -1.86 35.66 -2.48
C PRO A 238 -2.99 36.37 -3.21
N THR A 239 -2.99 36.28 -4.55
CA THR A 239 -4.05 36.90 -5.35
C THR A 239 -5.41 36.34 -4.95
N TYR A 240 -6.47 37.14 -5.09
CA TYR A 240 -7.85 36.68 -4.85
C TYR A 240 -8.15 35.36 -5.57
N GLU A 241 -7.65 35.20 -6.79
CA GLU A 241 -7.81 33.97 -7.57
C GLU A 241 -7.11 32.76 -6.93
N THR A 242 -5.94 32.98 -6.31
CA THR A 242 -5.22 31.93 -5.57
C THR A 242 -5.96 31.57 -4.29
N PHE A 243 -6.44 32.56 -3.55
CA PHE A 243 -7.24 32.34 -2.34
C PHE A 243 -8.55 31.61 -2.64
N ALA A 244 -9.27 32.02 -3.68
CA ALA A 244 -10.50 31.35 -4.13
C ALA A 244 -10.24 29.87 -4.50
N LYS A 245 -9.13 29.58 -5.19
CA LYS A 245 -8.74 28.18 -5.49
C LYS A 245 -8.43 27.37 -4.24
N VAL A 246 -7.79 27.97 -3.23
CA VAL A 246 -7.50 27.32 -1.95
C VAL A 246 -8.79 27.09 -1.16
N ALA A 247 -9.69 28.08 -1.11
CA ALA A 247 -10.98 27.96 -0.46
C ALA A 247 -11.84 26.86 -1.11
N ASP A 248 -11.93 26.85 -2.45
CA ASP A 248 -12.60 25.80 -3.23
C ASP A 248 -11.99 24.41 -2.95
N TYR A 249 -10.67 24.33 -2.82
CA TYR A 249 -9.97 23.07 -2.50
C TYR A 249 -10.28 22.60 -1.09
N LEU A 250 -10.24 23.50 -0.10
CA LEU A 250 -10.59 23.21 1.28
C LEU A 250 -12.05 22.78 1.41
N GLU A 251 -12.97 23.48 0.74
CA GLU A 251 -14.38 23.10 0.67
C GLU A 251 -14.52 21.70 0.06
N SER A 252 -13.84 21.42 -1.06
CA SER A 252 -13.86 20.10 -1.70
C SER A 252 -13.30 19.00 -0.77
N LEU A 253 -12.25 19.29 -0.01
CA LEU A 253 -11.69 18.36 0.98
C LEU A 253 -12.64 18.13 2.15
N ILE A 254 -13.28 19.18 2.67
CA ILE A 254 -14.24 19.09 3.77
C ILE A 254 -15.47 18.29 3.32
N MET A 255 -15.99 18.55 2.13
CA MET A 255 -17.10 17.82 1.54
C MET A 255 -16.73 16.35 1.29
N ALA A 256 -15.53 16.07 0.78
CA ALA A 256 -15.03 14.72 0.58
C ALA A 256 -14.90 13.95 1.91
N GLY A 257 -14.34 14.60 2.95
CA GLY A 257 -14.16 14.00 4.26
C GLY A 257 -15.45 13.82 5.07
N SER A 258 -16.49 14.61 4.78
CA SER A 258 -17.80 14.53 5.46
C SER A 258 -18.82 13.67 4.72
N GLY A 259 -18.55 13.28 3.48
CA GLY A 259 -19.45 12.46 2.67
C GLY A 259 -20.70 13.17 2.15
N THR A 260 -20.81 14.50 2.33
CA THR A 260 -22.01 15.28 1.97
C THR A 260 -22.01 15.83 0.54
N GLY A 261 -21.04 15.46 -0.31
CA GLY A 261 -20.90 16.01 -1.66
C GLY A 261 -20.81 14.95 -2.76
N THR A 262 -21.55 15.13 -3.86
CA THR A 262 -21.27 14.41 -5.11
C THR A 262 -19.99 14.96 -5.73
N TYR A 263 -18.99 14.10 -6.00
CA TYR A 263 -17.70 14.43 -6.62
C TYR A 263 -17.84 14.90 -8.09
N LYS A 264 -18.56 15.99 -8.34
CA LYS A 264 -18.76 16.60 -9.66
C LYS A 264 -17.85 17.81 -9.83
N ARG A 265 -16.53 17.61 -9.93
CA ARG A 265 -15.65 18.65 -10.51
C ARG A 265 -14.60 18.06 -11.43
N ARG A 266 -14.45 18.68 -12.60
CA ARG A 266 -13.31 18.56 -13.52
C ARG A 266 -12.06 19.02 -12.79
N LEU A 267 -11.44 18.11 -12.04
CA LEU A 267 -10.05 18.32 -11.62
C LEU A 267 -9.20 18.32 -12.88
N LEU A 268 -8.23 19.25 -12.94
CA LEU A 268 -7.26 19.33 -14.03
C LEU A 268 -6.46 18.02 -14.02
N LEU A 269 -6.94 17.06 -14.81
CA LEU A 269 -6.32 15.76 -14.98
C LEU A 269 -4.89 15.96 -15.50
N SER A 270 -4.04 15.00 -15.16
CA SER A 270 -2.67 14.81 -15.62
C SER A 270 -2.38 15.47 -16.97
N ARG A 271 -1.19 16.10 -17.08
CA ARG A 271 -0.65 16.56 -18.38
C ARG A 271 -0.60 15.43 -19.40
N ASN A 272 -0.57 14.17 -18.96
CA ASN A 272 -0.65 13.02 -19.84
C ASN A 272 -2.11 12.79 -20.29
N PRO A 273 -2.43 12.97 -21.59
CA PRO A 273 -3.78 12.73 -22.11
C PRO A 273 -4.24 11.29 -21.90
N LEU A 274 -3.32 10.31 -21.86
CA LEU A 274 -3.63 8.90 -21.64
C LEU A 274 -4.18 8.65 -20.23
N LEU A 275 -3.71 9.39 -19.23
CA LEU A 275 -4.20 9.28 -17.85
C LEU A 275 -5.53 10.00 -17.62
N LYS A 276 -6.00 10.82 -18.57
CA LYS A 276 -7.29 11.52 -18.45
C LYS A 276 -8.48 10.56 -18.51
N SER A 277 -8.29 9.37 -19.06
CA SER A 277 -9.33 8.34 -19.15
C SER A 277 -9.55 7.60 -17.84
N LEU A 278 -8.57 7.63 -16.91
CA LEU A 278 -8.65 6.90 -15.65
C LEU A 278 -9.33 7.76 -14.57
N PRO A 279 -10.50 7.37 -14.03
CA PRO A 279 -11.18 8.12 -12.98
C PRO A 279 -10.34 8.24 -11.69
N GLU A 280 -9.45 7.28 -11.43
CA GLU A 280 -8.59 7.23 -10.24
C GLU A 280 -7.57 8.37 -10.22
N CYS A 281 -7.19 8.92 -11.37
CA CYS A 281 -6.26 10.05 -11.47
C CYS A 281 -6.79 11.37 -10.86
N ARG A 282 -8.05 11.38 -10.40
CA ARG A 282 -8.63 12.47 -9.59
C ARG A 282 -8.07 12.51 -8.17
N PHE A 283 -7.47 11.42 -7.70
CA PHE A 283 -6.87 11.33 -6.37
C PHE A 283 -5.35 11.23 -6.48
N ALA A 284 -4.67 11.58 -5.38
CA ALA A 284 -3.22 11.45 -5.25
C ALA A 284 -2.88 10.92 -3.85
N LEU A 285 -1.84 10.11 -3.74
CA LEU A 285 -1.32 9.71 -2.44
C LEU A 285 -0.77 10.93 -1.68
N THR A 286 -1.15 11.07 -0.42
CA THR A 286 -0.50 12.02 0.49
C THR A 286 0.92 11.54 0.82
N HIS A 287 1.71 12.37 1.52
CA HIS A 287 2.99 11.91 2.07
C HIS A 287 2.81 10.64 2.93
N LEU A 288 1.79 10.62 3.80
CA LEU A 288 1.51 9.46 4.67
C LEU A 288 1.17 8.21 3.86
N GLY A 289 0.31 8.33 2.84
CA GLY A 289 -0.02 7.21 1.94
C GLY A 289 1.20 6.70 1.17
N LYS A 290 2.05 7.61 0.67
CA LYS A 290 3.32 7.24 0.01
C LYS A 290 4.27 6.52 0.95
N THR A 291 4.45 7.01 2.17
CA THR A 291 5.34 6.38 3.17
C THR A 291 4.80 5.03 3.61
N LEU A 292 3.49 4.89 3.85
CA LEU A 292 2.87 3.61 4.15
C LEU A 292 3.16 2.60 3.04
N LEU A 293 2.86 2.95 1.79
CA LEU A 293 3.03 2.03 0.67
C LEU A 293 4.50 1.76 0.33
N SER A 294 5.41 2.71 0.50
CA SER A 294 6.85 2.44 0.31
C SER A 294 7.45 1.54 1.40
N ARG A 295 6.79 1.44 2.55
CA ARG A 295 7.13 0.48 3.60
C ARG A 295 6.50 -0.88 3.30
N CYS A 296 5.21 -0.90 2.97
CA CYS A 296 4.47 -2.10 2.62
C CYS A 296 4.90 -2.76 1.30
N LYS A 297 5.52 -2.06 0.36
CA LYS A 297 5.82 -2.61 -0.97
C LYS A 297 7.30 -2.88 -1.21
N THR A 298 7.52 -3.92 -2.00
CA THR A 298 8.68 -4.11 -2.88
C THR A 298 8.27 -3.93 -4.34
N GLN A 299 9.28 -3.83 -5.21
CA GLN A 299 9.16 -3.72 -6.66
C GLN A 299 8.32 -4.86 -7.29
N GLU A 300 8.28 -6.04 -6.64
CA GLU A 300 7.50 -7.20 -7.09
C GLU A 300 5.97 -7.00 -7.05
N LEU A 301 5.38 -6.24 -6.12
CA LEU A 301 3.92 -5.97 -6.15
C LEU A 301 3.50 -5.12 -7.37
N ALA A 302 4.44 -4.47 -8.05
CA ALA A 302 4.18 -3.81 -9.33
C ALA A 302 4.20 -4.81 -10.50
N GLU A 303 5.07 -5.81 -10.44
CA GLU A 303 5.32 -6.78 -11.50
C GLU A 303 4.43 -8.03 -11.37
N ASN A 304 4.23 -8.55 -10.16
CA ASN A 304 3.51 -9.79 -9.84
C ASN A 304 2.00 -9.64 -9.69
N VAL A 305 1.43 -8.44 -9.46
CA VAL A 305 -0.04 -8.29 -9.53
C VAL A 305 -0.56 -8.52 -10.95
N ILE A 306 0.33 -8.54 -11.96
CA ILE A 306 0.01 -9.00 -13.30
C ILE A 306 -0.14 -10.53 -13.37
N HIS A 307 0.55 -11.32 -12.53
CA HIS A 307 0.63 -12.78 -12.62
C HIS A 307 -0.03 -13.57 -11.46
N VAL A 308 -0.26 -12.98 -10.29
CA VAL A 308 -0.68 -13.71 -9.07
C VAL A 308 -2.16 -14.11 -9.04
N VAL A 309 -3.00 -13.65 -10.00
CA VAL A 309 -4.46 -13.94 -10.00
C VAL A 309 -4.89 -14.86 -11.17
N GLU A 310 -3.94 -15.47 -11.88
CA GLU A 310 -4.22 -16.51 -12.91
C GLU A 310 -4.22 -17.94 -12.35
N LYS A 311 -4.20 -18.11 -11.03
CA LYS A 311 -4.40 -19.38 -10.32
C LYS A 311 -5.57 -19.26 -9.36
#